data_AF-A0A512B8M3-F1
#
_entry.id   AF-A0A512B8M3-F1
#
_cell.length_a   1.000
_cell.length_b   1.000
_cell.length_c   1.000
_cell.angle_alpha   90.00
_cell.angle_beta   90.00
_cell.angle_gamma   90.00
#
_symmetry.space_group_name_H-M   'P 1'
#
loop_
_entity.id
_entity.type
_entity.pdbx_description
1 polymer ?
#
loop_
_entity_poly.entity_id
_entity_poly.type
_entity_poly.pdbx_seq_one_letter_code
_entity_poly.pdbx_strand_id
1 'polypeptide(L)'
;MQVNGKRFLSVEPQLDAVYLRAEWIPAIDWVIVGGESGHGRRPYDADWGRMLRDQCKEAGIPFFMKQIDKVLQIPRDLLIMEFPRVEACA
;
A
#
# COMPACT_ATOMS: atom_id res chain seq x y z
N MET A 1 -2.36 20.14 3.60
CA MET A 1 -2.13 20.03 2.14
C MET A 1 -3.45 19.83 1.42
N GLN A 2 -3.88 20.80 0.61
CA GLN A 2 -5.12 20.69 -0.19
C GLN A 2 -4.77 20.29 -1.62
N VAL A 3 -5.44 19.27 -2.14
CA VAL A 3 -5.34 18.85 -3.54
C VAL A 3 -6.75 18.68 -4.10
N ASN A 4 -6.92 18.93 -5.39
CA ASN A 4 -8.19 18.73 -6.09
C ASN A 4 -8.24 17.30 -6.67
N GLY A 5 -8.25 16.29 -5.79
CA GLY A 5 -8.21 14.88 -6.16
C GLY A 5 -7.98 13.92 -4.99
N LYS A 6 -7.82 12.63 -5.31
CA LYS A 6 -7.49 11.56 -4.34
C LYS A 6 -6.01 11.61 -3.96
N ARG A 7 -5.71 11.33 -2.69
CA ARG A 7 -4.35 11.28 -2.15
C ARG A 7 -3.96 9.83 -1.91
N PHE A 8 -2.83 9.41 -2.47
CA PHE A 8 -2.29 8.08 -2.20
C PHE A 8 -0.99 8.18 -1.40
N LEU A 9 -0.77 7.21 -0.52
CA LEU A 9 0.49 6.98 0.15
C LEU A 9 1.19 5.82 -0.56
N SER A 10 2.33 6.11 -1.19
CA SER A 10 3.20 5.08 -1.75
C SER A 10 4.27 4.69 -0.73
N VAL A 11 4.27 3.42 -0.34
CA VAL A 11 5.25 2.80 0.58
C VAL A 11 6.11 1.86 -0.25
N GLU A 12 6.89 2.45 -1.17
CA GLU A 12 7.75 1.72 -2.10
C GLU A 12 9.14 2.40 -2.24
N PRO A 13 10.25 1.63 -2.10
CA PRO A 13 10.27 0.29 -1.53
C PRO A 13 10.00 0.35 -0.01
N GLN A 14 9.16 -0.55 0.49
CA GLN A 14 9.01 -0.75 1.92
C GLN A 14 10.21 -1.55 2.43
N LEU A 15 11.03 -0.90 3.27
CA LEU A 15 12.25 -1.48 3.85
C LEU A 15 12.10 -1.88 5.33
N ASP A 16 10.95 -1.57 5.93
CA ASP A 16 10.58 -1.93 7.30
C ASP A 16 9.05 -1.81 7.51
N ALA A 17 8.56 -2.23 8.67
CA ALA A 17 7.18 -2.02 9.10
C ALA A 17 6.82 -0.53 9.13
N VAL A 18 5.65 -0.20 8.57
CA VAL A 18 5.11 1.16 8.56
C VAL A 18 3.78 1.18 9.28
N TYR A 19 3.60 2.17 10.15
CA TYR A 19 2.39 2.37 10.93
C TYR A 19 1.68 3.64 10.48
N LEU A 20 0.43 3.50 10.05
CA LEU A 20 -0.43 4.63 9.70
C LEU A 20 -0.77 5.37 10.99
N ARG A 21 -0.38 6.65 11.04
CA ARG A 21 -0.73 7.50 12.17
C ARG A 21 -2.19 7.94 12.06
N ALA A 22 -2.89 7.95 13.19
CA ALA A 22 -4.31 8.29 13.26
C ALA A 22 -4.63 9.67 12.66
N GLU A 23 -3.70 10.63 12.77
CA GLU A 23 -3.88 11.98 12.22
C GLU A 23 -3.81 12.03 10.68
N TRP A 24 -3.26 10.99 10.04
CA TRP A 24 -3.12 10.90 8.59
C TRP A 24 -4.27 10.15 7.94
N ILE A 25 -4.88 9.20 8.66
CA ILE A 25 -5.94 8.32 8.14
C ILE A 25 -7.03 9.09 7.37
N PRO A 26 -7.59 10.21 7.88
CA PRO A 26 -8.64 10.95 7.17
C PRO A 26 -8.20 11.59 5.85
N ALA A 27 -6.88 11.65 5.58
CA ALA A 27 -6.30 12.27 4.40
C ALA A 27 -5.69 11.26 3.41
N ILE A 28 -5.78 9.95 3.67
CA ILE A 28 -5.26 8.90 2.78
C ILE A 28 -6.44 8.22 2.09
N ASP A 29 -6.52 8.37 0.77
CA ASP A 29 -7.56 7.73 -0.05
C ASP A 29 -7.11 6.36 -0.61
N TRP A 30 -5.80 6.06 -0.59
CA TRP A 30 -5.23 4.86 -1.18
C TRP A 30 -3.83 4.56 -0.61
N VAL A 31 -3.50 3.30 -0.40
CA VAL A 31 -2.14 2.87 -0.05
C VAL A 31 -1.61 1.90 -1.09
N ILE A 32 -0.42 2.18 -1.60
CA ILE A 32 0.33 1.31 -2.51
C ILE A 32 1.57 0.82 -1.80
N VAL A 33 1.82 -0.48 -1.84
CA VAL A 33 2.93 -1.13 -1.15
C VAL A 33 3.73 -1.98 -2.13
N GLY A 34 5.03 -2.04 -1.91
CA GLY A 34 5.88 -2.93 -2.66
C GLY A 34 7.34 -2.93 -2.23
N GLY A 35 8.03 -4.00 -2.60
CA GLY A 35 9.45 -4.21 -2.40
C GLY A 35 10.32 -3.57 -3.47
N GLU A 36 11.62 -3.69 -3.26
CA GLU A 36 12.62 -3.21 -4.20
C GLU A 36 12.58 -3.95 -5.54
N SER A 37 13.04 -3.28 -6.59
CA SER A 37 13.21 -3.86 -7.93
C SER A 37 14.63 -3.67 -8.43
N GLY A 38 15.06 -4.50 -9.39
CA GLY A 38 16.39 -4.41 -10.00
C GLY A 38 17.42 -5.37 -9.41
N HIS A 39 18.69 -5.14 -9.77
CA HIS A 39 19.84 -5.91 -9.30
C HIS A 39 20.20 -5.50 -7.87
N GLY A 40 20.48 -6.47 -6.99
CA GLY A 40 20.81 -6.19 -5.58
C GLY A 40 19.62 -5.80 -4.69
N ARG A 41 18.37 -6.00 -5.16
CA ARG A 41 17.16 -5.78 -4.35
C ARG A 41 17.18 -6.64 -3.08
N ARG A 42 16.80 -6.06 -1.94
CA ARG A 42 16.72 -6.78 -0.67
C ARG A 42 15.54 -7.74 -0.66
N PRO A 43 15.62 -8.88 0.05
CA PRO A 43 14.45 -9.70 0.32
C PRO A 43 13.37 -8.88 1.01
N TYR A 44 12.14 -8.99 0.50
CA TYR A 44 10.98 -8.34 1.10
C TYR A 44 10.39 -9.21 2.20
N ASP A 45 10.16 -8.63 3.38
CA ASP A 45 9.44 -9.29 4.44
C ASP A 45 7.93 -9.12 4.23
N ALA A 46 7.24 -10.23 3.97
CA ALA A 46 5.80 -10.25 3.72
C ALA A 46 4.98 -9.78 4.93
N ASP A 47 5.51 -9.87 6.15
CA ASP A 47 4.80 -9.42 7.34
C ASP A 47 4.67 -7.89 7.38
N TRP A 48 5.63 -7.14 6.83
CA TRP A 48 5.51 -5.70 6.69
C TRP A 48 4.30 -5.31 5.81
N GLY A 49 4.06 -6.06 4.74
CA GLY A 49 2.91 -5.89 3.86
C GLY A 49 1.59 -6.28 4.54
N ARG A 50 1.57 -7.37 5.31
CA ARG A 50 0.38 -7.81 6.07
C ARG A 50 -0.02 -6.81 7.14
N MET A 51 0.95 -6.29 7.89
CA MET A 51 0.70 -5.29 8.92
C MET A 51 0.09 -4.03 8.33
N LEU A 52 0.59 -3.57 7.17
CA LEU A 52 0.04 -2.39 6.51
C LEU A 52 -1.33 -2.66 5.87
N ARG A 53 -1.52 -3.85 5.28
CA ARG A 53 -2.84 -4.31 4.77
C ARG A 53 -3.89 -4.28 5.89
N ASP A 54 -3.57 -4.81 7.06
CA ASP A 54 -4.53 -4.92 8.16
C ASP A 54 -4.90 -3.54 8.72
N GLN A 55 -3.93 -2.62 8.81
CA GLN A 55 -4.21 -1.21 9.14
C GLN A 55 -5.09 -0.51 8.09
N CYS A 56 -4.84 -0.75 6.80
CA CYS A 56 -5.67 -0.19 5.72
C CYS A 56 -7.10 -0.74 5.80
N LYS A 57 -7.24 -2.05 6.04
CA LYS A 57 -8.53 -2.71 6.22
C LYS A 57 -9.32 -2.15 7.40
N GLU A 58 -8.66 -1.95 8.55
CA GLU A 58 -9.29 -1.34 9.74
C GLU A 58 -9.74 0.10 9.47
N ALA A 59 -8.93 0.86 8.73
CA ALA A 59 -9.22 2.25 8.37
C ALA A 59 -10.20 2.41 7.17
N GLY A 60 -10.58 1.32 6.50
CA GLY A 60 -11.39 1.38 5.27
C GLY A 60 -10.66 2.02 4.08
N ILE A 61 -9.33 2.00 4.07
CA ILE A 61 -8.48 2.54 3.01
C ILE A 61 -8.18 1.43 2.00
N PRO A 62 -8.41 1.64 0.69
CA PRO A 62 -8.01 0.68 -0.35
C PRO A 62 -6.51 0.36 -0.30
N PHE A 63 -6.16 -0.92 -0.39
CA PHE A 63 -4.79 -1.41 -0.38
C PHE A 63 -4.39 -2.02 -1.73
N PHE A 64 -3.21 -1.68 -2.22
CA PHE A 64 -2.65 -2.23 -3.45
C PHE A 64 -1.24 -2.76 -3.21
N MET A 65 -1.05 -4.08 -3.32
CA MET A 65 0.28 -4.69 -3.34
C MET A 65 0.78 -4.75 -4.78
N LYS A 66 1.80 -3.96 -5.10
CA LYS A 66 2.33 -3.86 -6.45
C LYS A 66 3.29 -5.00 -6.79
N GLN A 67 4.25 -5.27 -5.91
CA GLN A 67 5.25 -6.33 -6.07
C GLN A 67 5.99 -6.52 -4.75
N ILE A 68 6.49 -7.71 -4.47
CA ILE A 68 7.48 -7.91 -3.40
C ILE A 68 8.91 -8.00 -3.94
N ASP A 69 9.02 -8.27 -5.24
CA ASP A 69 10.23 -8.63 -5.94
C ASP A 69 9.95 -8.59 -7.45
N LYS A 70 10.97 -8.59 -8.31
CA LYS A 70 10.77 -8.68 -9.77
C LYS A 70 10.50 -10.12 -10.27
N VAL A 71 10.90 -11.12 -9.48
CA VAL A 71 10.93 -12.55 -9.85
C VAL A 71 10.06 -13.38 -8.90
N LEU A 72 10.06 -13.06 -7.60
CA LEU A 72 9.23 -13.77 -6.62
C LEU A 72 7.76 -13.38 -6.77
N GLN A 73 6.89 -14.36 -6.58
CA GLN A 73 5.45 -14.15 -6.58
C GLN A 73 4.98 -13.53 -5.27
N ILE A 74 4.06 -12.57 -5.36
CA ILE A 74 3.38 -12.03 -4.19
C ILE A 74 2.62 -13.17 -3.48
N PRO A 75 2.73 -13.30 -2.14
CA PRO A 75 1.94 -14.25 -1.36
C PRO A 75 0.44 -14.09 -1.62
N ARG A 76 -0.31 -15.19 -1.68
CA ARG A 76 -1.73 -15.16 -2.07
C ARG A 76 -2.59 -14.23 -1.21
N ASP A 77 -2.28 -14.11 0.08
CA ASP A 77 -3.00 -13.24 1.02
C ASP A 77 -2.66 -11.75 0.87
N LEU A 78 -1.64 -11.44 0.07
CA LEU A 78 -1.23 -10.10 -0.32
C LEU A 78 -1.50 -9.81 -1.80
N LEU A 79 -2.05 -10.74 -2.58
CA LEU A 79 -2.51 -10.50 -3.95
C LEU A 79 -3.80 -9.65 -3.96
N ILE A 80 -3.67 -8.40 -3.51
CA ILE A 80 -4.76 -7.45 -3.33
C ILE A 80 -4.45 -6.22 -4.19
N MET A 81 -5.42 -5.84 -5.03
CA MET A 81 -5.34 -4.72 -5.96
C MET A 81 -6.61 -3.89 -5.85
N GLU A 82 -6.84 -3.31 -4.68
CA GLU A 82 -7.97 -2.41 -4.45
C GLU A 82 -7.63 -1.02 -5.00
N PHE A 83 -8.65 -0.35 -5.51
CA PHE A 83 -8.56 1.00 -6.04
C PHE A 83 -9.56 1.91 -5.33
N PRO A 84 -9.24 3.21 -5.18
CA PRO A 84 -10.19 4.19 -4.69
C PRO A 84 -11.45 4.19 -5.55
N ARG A 85 -12.62 4.21 -4.90
CA ARG A 85 -13.87 4.41 -5.63
C ARG A 85 -13.85 5.79 -6.26
N VAL A 86 -14.17 5.84 -7.55
CA VAL A 86 -14.54 7.07 -8.23
C VAL A 86 -16.00 7.30 -7.91
N GLU A 87 -16.32 8.38 -7.20
CA GLU A 87 -17.71 8.84 -7.18
C GLU A 87 -18.05 9.25 -8.61
N ALA A 88 -19.15 8.71 -9.16
CA ALA A 88 -19.68 9.22 -10.40
C ALA A 88 -20.05 10.69 -10.18
N CYS A 89 -19.60 11.58 -11.08
CA CYS A 89 -20.09 12.95 -11.08
C CYS A 89 -21.62 12.92 -11.10
N ALA A 90 -22.24 13.54 -10.12
CA ALA A 90 -23.67 13.87 -10.17
C ALA A 90 -23.93 14.93 -11.25
#